data_AF-A0A8C5L7T5-F1
#
_entry.id   AF-A0A8C5L7T5-F1
#
_cell.length_a   1.000
_cell.length_b   1.000
_cell.length_c   1.000
_cell.angle_alpha   90.00
_cell.angle_beta   90.00
_cell.angle_gamma   90.00
#
_symmetry.space_group_name_H-M   'P 1'
#
loop_
_entity.id
_entity.type
_entity.pdbx_description
1 polymer ?
#
loop_
_entity_poly.entity_id
_entity_poly.type
_entity_poly.pdbx_seq_one_letter_code
_entity_poly.pdbx_strand_id
1 'polypeptide(L)'
;YVGTGESIGRRSTYVRNGGSHYTAEEYQAIQKALRQRLGPEYISSRMAGGGQKVCYIEGHRVINLANEMFGYNGWAHSITQQNVVIRLPLPPGCWD
;
A
#
# COMPACT_ATOMS: atom_id res chain seq x y z
N TYR A 1 -54.30 4.72 -17.85
CA TYR A 1 -53.88 4.56 -16.45
C TYR A 1 -52.36 4.58 -16.41
N VAL A 2 -51.79 5.59 -15.75
CA VAL A 2 -50.37 5.60 -15.39
C VAL A 2 -50.23 4.63 -14.20
N GLY A 3 -49.25 3.72 -14.26
CA GLY A 3 -48.96 2.75 -13.21
C GLY A 3 -47.67 1.99 -13.53
N THR A 4 -46.53 2.63 -13.27
CA THR A 4 -45.51 2.23 -12.27
C THR A 4 -44.78 0.93 -12.58
N GLY A 5 -43.54 1.09 -13.06
CA GLY A 5 -42.58 0.01 -13.22
C GLY A 5 -41.86 -0.35 -11.91
N GLU A 6 -41.37 -1.58 -11.87
CA GLU A 6 -40.41 -2.04 -10.86
C GLU A 6 -39.42 -2.98 -11.57
N SER A 7 -38.38 -2.39 -12.16
CA SER A 7 -37.21 -3.15 -12.60
C SER A 7 -36.41 -3.50 -11.35
N ILE A 8 -36.33 -4.80 -11.06
CA ILE A 8 -35.59 -5.40 -9.94
C ILE A 8 -34.09 -5.29 -10.24
N GLY A 9 -33.57 -4.07 -10.22
CA GLY A 9 -32.15 -3.80 -10.23
C GLY A 9 -31.58 -4.24 -8.90
N ARG A 10 -30.99 -5.44 -8.85
CA ARG A 10 -30.06 -5.81 -7.77
C ARG A 10 -29.03 -4.68 -7.68
N ARG A 11 -29.20 -3.82 -6.68
CA ARG A 11 -28.29 -2.72 -6.39
C ARG A 11 -26.99 -3.38 -5.96
N SER A 12 -26.07 -3.56 -6.90
CA SER A 12 -24.72 -3.99 -6.57
C SER A 12 -24.11 -2.87 -5.74
N THR A 13 -24.13 -3.01 -4.42
CA THR A 13 -23.40 -2.14 -3.51
C THR A 13 -21.94 -2.56 -3.57
N TYR A 14 -21.29 -2.26 -4.69
CA TYR A 14 -19.84 -2.11 -4.67
C TYR A 14 -19.56 -0.96 -3.71
N VAL A 15 -19.09 -1.30 -2.51
CA VAL A 15 -18.54 -0.32 -1.57
C VAL A 15 -17.40 0.37 -2.31
N ARG A 16 -17.62 1.64 -2.67
CA ARG A 16 -16.66 2.44 -3.41
C ARG A 16 -15.45 2.67 -2.51
N ASN A 17 -14.29 2.12 -2.88
CA ASN A 17 -13.02 2.47 -2.26
C ASN A 17 -12.86 3.99 -2.34
N GLY A 18 -12.94 4.66 -1.19
CA GLY A 18 -12.91 6.12 -1.07
C GLY A 18 -14.15 6.78 -0.46
N GLY A 19 -15.19 6.02 -0.08
CA GLY A 19 -16.43 6.58 0.49
C GLY A 19 -16.79 6.16 1.92
N SER A 20 -16.04 5.27 2.55
CA SER A 20 -16.31 4.83 3.93
C SER A 20 -15.68 5.80 4.91
N HIS A 21 -16.50 6.57 5.62
CA HIS A 21 -16.05 7.37 6.75
C HIS A 21 -15.64 6.44 7.89
N TYR A 22 -14.40 6.56 8.38
CA TYR A 22 -13.99 5.87 9.60
C TYR A 22 -14.87 6.32 10.77
N THR A 23 -15.33 5.37 11.57
CA THR A 23 -15.95 5.68 12.87
C THR A 23 -14.92 6.33 13.80
N ALA A 24 -15.38 7.06 14.83
CA ALA A 24 -14.48 7.71 15.78
C ALA A 24 -13.59 6.70 16.50
N GLU A 25 -14.14 5.52 16.79
CA GLU A 25 -13.46 4.39 17.42
C GLU A 25 -12.39 3.79 16.48
N GLU A 26 -12.74 3.51 15.23
CA GLU A 26 -11.79 3.00 14.22
C GLU A 26 -10.64 3.99 14.00
N TYR A 27 -10.96 5.29 13.87
CA TYR A 27 -9.95 6.32 13.71
C TYR A 27 -8.97 6.33 14.88
N GLN A 28 -9.46 6.30 16.12
CA GLN A 28 -8.59 6.27 17.31
C GLN A 28 -7.75 4.99 17.40
N ALA A 29 -8.34 3.84 17.09
CA ALA A 29 -7.65 2.55 17.10
C ALA A 29 -6.51 2.53 16.08
N ILE A 30 -6.80 2.90 14.83
CA ILE A 30 -5.82 2.99 13.74
C ILE A 30 -4.72 3.99 14.10
N GLN A 31 -5.09 5.17 14.60
CA GLN A 31 -4.13 6.20 14.98
C GLN A 31 -3.19 5.75 16.11
N LYS A 32 -3.69 4.96 17.07
CA LYS A 32 -2.87 4.36 18.12
C LYS A 32 -1.95 3.28 17.57
N ALA A 33 -2.45 2.43 16.67
CA ALA A 33 -1.70 1.34 16.08
C ALA A 33 -0.55 1.84 15.17
N LEU A 34 -0.79 2.86 14.34
CA LEU A 34 0.23 3.46 13.47
C LEU A 34 1.39 4.14 14.20
N ARG A 35 1.21 4.50 15.49
CA ARG A 35 2.29 5.06 16.32
C ARG A 35 3.26 4.01 16.85
N GLN A 36 2.87 2.73 16.80
CA GLN A 36 3.73 1.66 17.28
C GLN A 36 4.88 1.43 16.31
N ARG A 37 6.09 1.27 16.85
CA ARG A 37 7.25 0.90 16.04
C ARG A 37 7.19 -0.60 15.77
N LEU A 38 7.55 -0.99 14.56
CA LEU A 38 7.67 -2.40 14.21
C LEU A 38 8.81 -3.03 15.00
N GLY A 39 8.56 -4.23 15.52
CA GLY A 39 9.56 -5.01 16.22
C GLY A 39 10.65 -5.53 15.27
N PRO A 40 11.79 -6.01 15.81
CA PRO A 40 12.91 -6.53 15.03
C PRO A 40 12.52 -7.71 14.14
N GLU A 41 11.46 -8.45 14.48
CA GLU A 41 10.92 -9.55 13.69
C GLU A 41 10.44 -9.12 12.31
N TYR A 42 10.10 -7.84 12.10
CA TYR A 42 9.70 -7.28 10.80
C TYR A 42 10.89 -6.80 9.96
N ILE A 43 12.06 -6.66 10.56
CA ILE A 43 13.23 -6.04 9.94
C ILE A 43 14.14 -7.13 9.35
N SER A 44 14.27 -7.12 8.03
CA SER A 44 15.27 -7.89 7.29
C SER A 44 16.47 -7.01 6.96
N SER A 45 17.59 -7.63 6.63
CA SER A 45 18.82 -6.91 6.32
C SER A 45 19.62 -7.56 5.21
N ARG A 46 20.23 -6.75 4.34
CA ARG A 46 21.15 -7.21 3.30
C ARG A 46 22.47 -6.45 3.35
N MET A 47 23.54 -7.08 2.85
CA MET A 47 24.79 -6.39 2.62
C MET A 47 24.70 -5.55 1.33
N ALA A 48 25.13 -4.29 1.42
CA ALA A 48 25.27 -3.38 0.30
C ALA A 48 26.75 -3.24 -0.10
N GLY A 49 26.99 -2.55 -1.22
CA GLY A 49 28.35 -2.19 -1.64
C GLY A 49 29.08 -1.42 -0.54
N GLY A 50 30.39 -1.62 -0.43
CA GLY A 50 31.21 -0.99 0.60
C GLY A 50 31.06 -1.60 2.00
N GLY A 51 30.48 -2.81 2.13
CA GLY A 51 30.42 -3.54 3.40
C GLY A 51 29.39 -3.01 4.40
N GLN A 52 28.49 -2.12 3.97
CA GLN A 52 27.42 -1.57 4.81
C GLN A 52 26.20 -2.49 4.84
N LYS A 53 25.54 -2.58 5.99
CA LYS A 53 24.32 -3.35 6.17
C LYS A 53 23.11 -2.42 6.02
N VAL A 54 22.21 -2.76 5.11
CA VAL A 54 20.97 -2.01 4.86
C VAL A 54 19.78 -2.80 5.40
N CYS A 55 19.01 -2.17 6.29
CA CYS A 55 17.78 -2.72 6.85
C CYS A 55 16.57 -2.36 5.97
N TYR A 56 15.66 -3.30 5.77
CA TYR A 56 14.43 -3.12 5.01
C TYR A 56 13.32 -4.03 5.56
N ILE A 57 12.08 -3.77 5.15
CA ILE A 57 10.93 -4.63 5.45
C ILE A 57 10.57 -5.39 4.17
N GLU A 58 10.31 -6.69 4.30
CA GLU A 58 9.89 -7.52 3.17
C GLU A 58 8.49 -7.14 2.68
N GLY A 59 8.29 -7.14 1.37
CA GLY A 59 7.04 -6.67 0.76
C GLY A 59 5.79 -7.39 1.29
N HIS A 60 5.86 -8.72 1.46
CA HIS A 60 4.74 -9.50 2.00
C HIS A 60 4.34 -9.08 3.42
N ARG A 61 5.30 -8.63 4.23
CA ARG A 61 5.03 -8.17 5.61
C ARG A 61 4.29 -6.86 5.60
N VAL A 62 4.68 -5.92 4.73
CA VAL A 62 3.97 -4.64 4.56
C VAL A 62 2.54 -4.85 4.07
N ILE A 63 2.33 -5.79 3.13
CA ILE A 63 1.00 -6.14 2.63
C ILE A 63 0.13 -6.71 3.75
N ASN A 64 0.66 -7.64 4.55
CA ASN A 64 -0.08 -8.21 5.68
C ASN A 64 -0.41 -7.15 6.74
N LEU A 65 0.55 -6.28 7.07
CA LEU A 65 0.32 -5.16 8.00
C LEU A 65 -0.78 -4.23 7.50
N ALA A 66 -0.81 -3.91 6.20
CA ALA A 66 -1.88 -3.10 5.63
C ALA A 66 -3.25 -3.79 5.72
N ASN A 67 -3.30 -5.10 5.48
CA ASN A 67 -4.52 -5.89 5.65
C ASN A 67 -5.00 -5.95 7.10
N GLU A 68 -4.10 -6.04 8.07
CA GLU A 68 -4.45 -6.05 9.49
C GLU A 68 -4.92 -4.68 9.99
N MET A 69 -4.29 -3.60 9.51
CA MET A 69 -4.61 -2.23 9.93
C MET A 69 -5.88 -1.68 9.29
N PHE A 70 -6.08 -1.93 8.00
CA PHE A 70 -7.14 -1.32 7.21
C PHE A 70 -8.19 -2.34 6.71
N GLY A 71 -7.95 -3.64 6.88
CA GLY A 71 -8.78 -4.69 6.29
C GLY A 71 -8.43 -4.93 4.82
N TYR A 72 -8.70 -6.13 4.30
CA TYR A 72 -8.40 -6.52 2.92
C TYR A 72 -9.06 -5.62 1.85
N ASN A 73 -10.15 -4.93 2.21
CA ASN A 73 -10.92 -4.03 1.35
C ASN A 73 -10.79 -2.55 1.74
N GLY A 74 -10.01 -2.20 2.78
CA GLY A 74 -9.88 -0.82 3.25
C GLY A 74 -8.64 -0.09 2.77
N TRP A 75 -7.81 -0.73 1.94
CA TRP A 75 -6.67 -0.08 1.27
C TRP A 75 -6.58 -0.50 -0.20
N ALA A 76 -5.94 0.34 -1.00
CA ALA A 76 -5.66 0.08 -2.40
C ALA A 76 -4.34 0.75 -2.80
N HIS A 77 -3.69 0.21 -3.82
CA HIS A 77 -2.49 0.79 -4.40
C HIS A 77 -2.60 0.79 -5.93
N SER A 78 -2.06 1.82 -6.58
CA SER A 78 -1.98 1.93 -8.04
C SER A 78 -0.61 2.43 -8.45
N ILE A 79 -0.01 1.79 -9.47
CA ILE A 79 1.22 2.27 -10.11
C ILE A 79 0.81 3.30 -11.15
N THR A 80 1.12 4.57 -10.91
CA THR A 80 0.77 5.67 -11.82
C THR A 80 1.73 5.76 -13.00
N GLN A 81 3.02 5.56 -12.75
CA GLN A 81 4.07 5.61 -13.76
C GLN A 81 5.27 4.78 -13.28
N GLN A 82 5.87 4.01 -14.18
CA GLN A 82 7.11 3.29 -13.93
C GLN A 82 8.08 3.59 -15.07
N ASN A 83 9.23 4.17 -14.75
CA ASN A 83 10.27 4.49 -15.72
C ASN A 83 11.41 3.47 -15.64
N VAL A 84 11.92 3.03 -16.79
CA VAL A 84 13.09 2.17 -16.87
C VAL A 84 14.30 3.04 -17.15
N VAL A 85 15.18 3.17 -16.16
CA VAL A 85 16.45 3.89 -16.30
C VAL A 85 17.55 2.89 -16.62
N ILE A 86 18.20 3.05 -17.77
CA ILE A 86 19.42 2.33 -18.13
C ILE A 86 20.57 3.33 -18.06
N ARG A 87 21.57 3.04 -17.23
CA ARG A 87 22.84 3.79 -17.28
C ARG A 87 23.58 3.32 -18.53
N LEU A 88 23.63 4.17 -19.55
CA LEU A 88 24.50 3.93 -20.70
C LEU A 88 25.96 3.89 -20.23
N PRO A 89 26.81 3.02 -20.81
CA PRO A 89 28.23 3.06 -20.54
C PRO A 89 28.75 4.47 -20.84
N LEU A 90 29.52 5.01 -19.90
CA LEU A 90 30.17 6.29 -20.10
C LEU A 90 31.10 6.17 -21.32
N PRO A 91 31.20 7.21 -22.16
CA PRO A 91 32.19 7.24 -23.24
C PRO A 91 33.60 6.98 -22.67
N PRO A 92 34.50 6.34 -23.44
CA PRO A 92 35.89 6.20 -23.05
C PRO A 92 36.47 7.59 -22.69
N GLY A 93 36.91 7.77 -21.45
CA GLY A 93 37.51 9.02 -20.97
C GLY A 93 36.67 9.87 -20.00
N CYS A 94 35.43 9.49 -19.69
CA CYS A 94 34.58 10.21 -18.73
C CYS A 94 34.61 9.61 -17.30
N TRP A 95 35.75 9.06 -16.87
CA TRP A 95 35.94 8.59 -15.50
C TRP A 95 36.45 9.76 -14.64
N ASP A 96 35.54 10.50 -14.00
CA ASP A 96 35.85 11.36 -12.85
C ASP A 96 34.96 10.97 -11.67
#